data_AF-A0A1X1YD93-F1
#
_entry.id   AF-A0A1X1YD93-F1
#
_cell.length_a   1.000
_cell.length_b   1.000
_cell.length_c   1.000
_cell.angle_alpha   90.00
_cell.angle_beta   90.00
_cell.angle_gamma   90.00
#
_symmetry.space_group_name_H-M   'P 1'
#
loop_
_entity.id
_entity.type
_entity.pdbx_description
1 polymer ?
#
loop_
_entity_poly.entity_id
_entity_poly.type
_entity_poly.pdbx_seq_one_letter_code
_entity_poly.pdbx_strand_id
1 'polypeptide(L)'
;MGDNLQVDPVQARVAGEHVDTHATNFLAGHAAAHERIATTQSGFIGESAAALAELTEHWKDETAAHHRELCEHADKLRTAAAKYETTDTDAGATIEASVADLAQRMSMGM
;
A
#
# COMPACT_ATOMS: atom_id res chain seq x y z
N MET A 1 -9.84 18.44 13.21
CA MET A 1 -8.59 19.04 13.69
C MET A 1 -7.50 18.04 13.35
N GLY A 2 -6.83 18.23 12.21
CA GLY A 2 -5.77 17.32 11.79
C GLY A 2 -4.53 17.65 12.60
N ASP A 3 -4.01 16.69 13.34
CA ASP A 3 -2.64 16.78 13.84
C ASP A 3 -1.74 17.07 12.64
N ASN A 4 -0.76 17.95 12.83
CA ASN A 4 0.15 18.37 11.78
C ASN A 4 1.02 17.18 11.37
N LEU A 5 0.52 16.39 10.42
CA LEU A 5 1.09 15.11 10.05
C LEU A 5 2.38 15.36 9.26
N GLN A 6 3.52 15.17 9.92
CA GLN A 6 4.82 15.17 9.24
C GLN A 6 4.98 13.85 8.49
N VAL A 7 4.70 13.88 7.18
CA VAL A 7 4.91 12.74 6.30
C VAL A 7 6.20 12.94 5.53
N ASP A 8 7.12 11.99 5.64
CA ASP A 8 8.25 11.86 4.73
C ASP A 8 7.77 11.07 3.49
N PRO A 9 7.69 11.71 2.30
CA PRO A 9 7.20 11.05 1.09
C PRO A 9 8.08 9.88 0.64
N VAL A 10 9.39 9.94 0.91
CA VAL A 10 10.32 8.86 0.57
C VAL A 10 10.03 7.65 1.44
N GLN A 11 9.84 7.84 2.74
CA GLN A 11 9.47 6.76 3.66
C GLN A 11 8.10 6.18 3.34
N ALA A 12 7.13 7.02 2.94
CA ALA A 12 5.81 6.55 2.51
C ALA A 12 5.91 5.66 1.25
N ARG A 13 6.75 6.02 0.27
CA ARG A 13 7.00 5.18 -0.92
C ARG A 13 7.66 3.85 -0.55
N VAL A 14 8.71 3.87 0.28
CA VAL A 14 9.41 2.67 0.76
C VAL A 14 8.45 1.77 1.54
N ALA A 15 7.57 2.33 2.38
CA ALA A 15 6.55 1.57 3.07
C ALA A 15 5.58 0.90 2.08
N GLY A 16 5.19 1.57 0.99
CA GLY A 16 4.39 0.97 -0.07
C GLY A 16 5.07 -0.23 -0.73
N GLU A 17 6.36 -0.12 -1.05
CA GLU A 17 7.17 -1.21 -1.62
C GLU A 17 7.31 -2.41 -0.67
N HIS A 18 7.47 -2.15 0.64
CA HIS A 18 7.48 -3.20 1.65
C HIS A 18 6.12 -3.92 1.74
N VAL A 19 5.02 -3.18 1.68
CA VAL A 19 3.67 -3.77 1.68
C VAL A 19 3.45 -4.65 0.45
N ASP A 20 3.89 -4.24 -0.75
CA ASP A 20 3.82 -5.08 -1.96
C ASP A 20 4.63 -6.38 -1.81
N THR A 21 5.82 -6.27 -1.21
CA THR A 21 6.66 -7.44 -0.91
C THR A 21 5.95 -8.39 0.06
N HIS A 22 5.32 -7.84 1.10
CA HIS A 22 4.52 -8.63 2.05
C HIS A 22 3.30 -9.26 1.40
N ALA A 23 2.58 -8.56 0.52
CA ALA A 23 1.46 -9.09 -0.24
C ALA A 23 1.89 -10.29 -1.10
N THR A 24 3.00 -10.15 -1.81
CA THR A 24 3.56 -11.23 -2.64
C THR A 24 3.94 -12.45 -1.81
N ASN A 25 4.64 -12.25 -0.69
CA ASN A 25 5.04 -13.32 0.21
C ASN A 25 3.84 -14.00 0.87
N PHE A 26 2.82 -13.23 1.26
CA PHE A 26 1.57 -13.73 1.82
C PHE A 26 0.85 -14.65 0.82
N LEU A 27 0.67 -14.19 -0.41
CA LEU A 27 0.03 -14.98 -1.46
C LEU A 27 0.81 -16.27 -1.76
N ALA A 28 2.13 -16.19 -1.89
CA ALA A 28 2.97 -17.37 -2.15
C ALA A 28 2.93 -18.39 -1.00
N GLY A 29 2.97 -17.92 0.25
CA GLY A 29 2.88 -18.77 1.43
C GLY A 29 1.55 -19.51 1.53
N HIS A 30 0.45 -18.81 1.28
CA HIS A 30 -0.89 -19.40 1.27
C HIS A 30 -1.10 -20.35 0.09
N ALA A 31 -0.64 -20.01 -1.11
CA ALA A 31 -0.68 -20.91 -2.26
C ALA A 31 0.02 -22.25 -1.94
N ALA A 32 1.21 -22.20 -1.36
CA ALA A 32 1.93 -23.41 -0.93
C ALA A 32 1.19 -24.18 0.17
N ALA A 33 0.47 -23.51 1.06
CA ALA A 33 -0.36 -24.17 2.07
C ALA A 33 -1.58 -24.87 1.43
N HIS A 34 -2.27 -24.21 0.50
CA HIS A 34 -3.39 -24.78 -0.25
C HIS A 34 -2.97 -26.00 -1.06
N GLU A 35 -1.80 -25.97 -1.71
CA GLU A 35 -1.25 -27.13 -2.41
C GLU A 35 -1.01 -28.31 -1.46
N ARG A 36 -0.42 -28.06 -0.28
CA ARG A 36 -0.22 -29.12 0.72
C ARG A 36 -1.55 -29.74 1.15
N ILE A 37 -2.58 -28.94 1.38
CA ILE A 37 -3.91 -29.43 1.73
C ILE A 37 -4.49 -30.28 0.60
N ALA A 38 -4.39 -29.82 -0.64
CA ALA A 38 -4.85 -30.58 -1.81
C ALA A 38 -4.12 -31.94 -1.93
N THR A 39 -2.82 -31.99 -1.65
CA THR A 39 -2.05 -33.25 -1.69
C THR A 39 -2.42 -34.24 -0.58
N THR A 40 -2.84 -33.77 0.61
CA THR A 40 -3.23 -34.64 1.72
C THR A 40 -4.71 -35.00 1.72
N GLN A 41 -5.52 -34.32 0.91
CA GLN A 41 -6.97 -34.52 0.83
C GLN A 41 -7.37 -35.97 0.53
N SER A 42 -6.55 -36.71 -0.23
CA SER A 42 -6.80 -38.13 -0.53
C SER A 42 -6.76 -39.06 0.68
N GLY A 43 -6.23 -38.60 1.82
CA GLY A 43 -6.22 -39.33 3.09
C GLY A 43 -7.50 -39.16 3.92
N PHE A 44 -8.39 -38.24 3.53
CA PHE A 44 -9.65 -37.97 4.22
C PHE A 44 -10.83 -38.59 3.46
N ILE A 45 -11.84 -39.03 4.20
CA ILE A 45 -13.05 -39.64 3.64
C ILE A 45 -14.31 -39.04 4.28
N GLY A 46 -15.44 -39.12 3.57
CA GLY A 46 -16.75 -38.72 4.09
C GLY A 46 -16.81 -37.25 4.51
N GLU A 47 -17.45 -36.99 5.65
CA GLU A 47 -17.67 -35.63 6.17
C GLU A 47 -16.37 -34.86 6.42
N SER A 48 -15.29 -35.53 6.84
CA SER A 48 -14.00 -34.88 7.06
C SER A 48 -13.37 -34.36 5.77
N ALA A 49 -13.54 -35.08 4.66
CA ALA A 49 -13.07 -34.62 3.35
C ALA A 49 -13.89 -33.42 2.85
N ALA A 50 -15.20 -33.41 3.09
CA ALA A 50 -16.09 -32.31 2.75
C ALA A 50 -15.76 -31.05 3.55
N ALA A 51 -15.61 -31.18 4.88
CA ALA A 51 -15.23 -30.08 5.75
C ALA A 51 -13.86 -29.48 5.40
N LEU A 52 -12.88 -30.32 5.04
CA LEU A 52 -11.56 -29.85 4.60
C LEU A 52 -11.65 -29.09 3.26
N ALA A 53 -12.49 -29.54 2.33
CA ALA A 53 -12.71 -28.84 1.07
C ALA A 53 -13.34 -27.45 1.31
N GLU A 54 -14.39 -27.38 2.14
CA GLU A 54 -15.04 -26.12 2.49
C GLU A 54 -14.07 -25.14 3.18
N LEU A 55 -13.28 -25.62 4.14
CA LEU A 55 -12.26 -24.81 4.80
C LEU A 55 -11.19 -24.32 3.83
N THR A 56 -10.80 -25.15 2.86
CA THR A 56 -9.81 -24.79 1.84
C THR A 56 -10.33 -23.68 0.93
N GLU A 57 -11.59 -23.75 0.50
CA GLU A 57 -12.21 -22.70 -0.31
C GLU A 57 -12.36 -21.40 0.48
N HIS A 58 -12.80 -21.49 1.74
CA HIS A 58 -12.87 -20.31 2.61
C HIS A 58 -11.50 -19.63 2.77
N TRP A 59 -10.43 -20.41 2.99
CA TRP A 59 -9.09 -19.82 3.10
C TRP A 59 -8.58 -19.23 1.78
N LYS A 60 -8.96 -19.77 0.62
CA LYS A 60 -8.61 -19.17 -0.67
C LYS A 60 -9.28 -17.81 -0.84
N ASP A 61 -10.55 -17.70 -0.48
CA ASP A 61 -11.31 -16.45 -0.54
C ASP A 61 -10.70 -15.41 0.42
N GLU A 62 -10.41 -15.78 1.65
CA GLU A 62 -9.76 -14.91 2.63
C GLU A 62 -8.37 -14.47 2.16
N THR A 63 -7.58 -15.38 1.59
CA THR A 63 -6.26 -15.04 1.01
C THR A 63 -6.39 -14.02 -0.11
N ALA A 64 -7.36 -14.20 -1.01
CA ALA A 64 -7.59 -13.26 -2.10
C ALA A 64 -8.07 -11.90 -1.61
N ALA A 65 -8.90 -11.86 -0.56
CA ALA A 65 -9.35 -10.62 0.08
C ALA A 65 -8.19 -9.87 0.74
N HIS A 66 -7.43 -10.52 1.62
CA HIS A 66 -6.31 -9.90 2.32
C HIS A 66 -5.19 -9.46 1.37
N HIS A 67 -4.89 -10.26 0.34
CA HIS A 67 -3.93 -9.86 -0.69
C HIS A 67 -4.34 -8.55 -1.38
N ARG A 68 -5.62 -8.44 -1.75
CA ARG A 68 -6.17 -7.22 -2.38
C ARG A 68 -6.05 -6.01 -1.46
N GLU A 69 -6.39 -6.17 -0.18
CA GLU A 69 -6.28 -5.09 0.81
C GLU A 69 -4.83 -4.61 0.97
N LEU A 70 -3.86 -5.53 1.01
CA LEU A 70 -2.45 -5.18 1.06
C LEU A 70 -2.01 -4.41 -0.19
N CYS A 71 -2.38 -4.86 -1.40
CA CYS A 71 -2.09 -4.12 -2.62
C CYS A 71 -2.73 -2.72 -2.61
N GLU A 72 -3.98 -2.60 -2.15
CA GLU A 72 -4.63 -1.30 -2.01
C GLU A 72 -3.91 -0.38 -1.02
N HIS A 73 -3.38 -0.92 0.09
CA HIS A 73 -2.58 -0.15 1.03
C HIS A 73 -1.26 0.33 0.42
N ALA A 74 -0.57 -0.52 -0.34
CA ALA A 74 0.63 -0.14 -1.07
C ALA A 74 0.33 0.99 -2.08
N ASP A 75 -0.76 0.87 -2.84
CA ASP A 75 -1.20 1.89 -3.79
C ASP A 75 -1.56 3.22 -3.10
N LYS A 76 -2.26 3.16 -1.96
CA LYS A 76 -2.61 4.33 -1.15
C LYS A 76 -1.36 5.04 -0.63
N LEU A 77 -0.35 4.30 -0.18
CA LEU A 77 0.94 4.85 0.28
C LEU A 77 1.71 5.52 -0.87
N ARG A 78 1.82 4.87 -2.03
CA ARG A 78 2.47 5.44 -3.23
C ARG A 78 1.75 6.70 -3.71
N THR A 79 0.42 6.67 -3.71
CA THR A 79 -0.42 7.84 -4.07
C THR A 79 -0.25 8.98 -3.08
N ALA A 80 -0.21 8.68 -1.78
CA ALA A 80 -0.01 9.69 -0.75
C ALA A 80 1.38 10.35 -0.90
N ALA A 81 2.43 9.56 -1.08
CA ALA A 81 3.79 10.08 -1.33
C ALA A 81 3.81 11.07 -2.50
N ALA A 82 3.23 10.70 -3.65
CA ALA A 82 3.17 11.57 -4.83
C ALA A 82 2.39 12.87 -4.58
N LYS A 83 1.31 12.82 -3.79
CA LYS A 83 0.54 14.02 -3.41
C LYS A 83 1.34 14.95 -2.52
N TYR A 84 2.10 14.42 -1.57
CA TYR A 84 2.97 15.25 -0.72
C TYR A 84 4.09 15.89 -1.54
N GLU A 85 4.77 15.13 -2.41
CA GLU A 85 5.83 15.69 -3.30
C GLU A 85 5.28 16.80 -4.21
N THR A 86 4.10 16.60 -4.80
CA THR A 86 3.47 17.63 -5.65
C THR A 86 3.13 18.88 -4.85
N THR A 87 2.51 18.71 -3.66
CA THR A 87 2.12 19.84 -2.81
C THR A 87 3.34 20.64 -2.36
N ASP A 88 4.43 19.98 -1.97
CA ASP A 88 5.66 20.62 -1.53
C ASP A 88 6.34 21.39 -2.68
N THR A 89 6.37 20.79 -3.88
CA THR A 89 6.91 21.44 -5.08
C THR A 89 6.11 22.68 -5.47
N ASP A 90 4.79 22.58 -5.52
CA ASP A 90 3.91 23.70 -5.88
C ASP A 90 3.97 24.84 -4.86
N ALA A 91 4.02 24.51 -3.57
CA ALA A 91 4.19 25.47 -2.50
C ALA A 91 5.55 26.16 -2.58
N GLY A 92 6.63 25.41 -2.82
CA GLY A 92 7.98 25.95 -3.03
C GLY A 92 8.03 26.95 -4.19
N ALA A 93 7.51 26.57 -5.36
CA ALA A 93 7.44 27.45 -6.53
C ALA A 93 6.64 28.75 -6.24
N THR A 94 5.54 28.63 -5.49
CA THR A 94 4.72 29.79 -5.09
C THR A 94 5.48 30.73 -4.14
N ILE A 95 6.24 30.18 -3.20
CA ILE A 95 7.07 30.96 -2.28
C ILE A 95 8.17 31.67 -3.05
N GLU A 96 8.88 30.98 -3.93
CA GLU A 96 9.95 31.56 -4.76
C GLU A 96 9.44 32.71 -5.63
N ALA A 97 8.27 32.52 -6.28
CA ALA A 97 7.63 33.56 -7.07
C ALA A 97 7.24 34.79 -6.23
N SER A 98 6.72 34.56 -5.03
CA SER A 98 6.35 35.63 -4.09
C SER A 98 7.58 36.42 -3.60
N VAL A 99 8.69 35.73 -3.34
CA VAL A 99 9.97 36.36 -2.96
C VAL A 99 10.52 37.21 -4.12
N ALA A 100 10.43 36.72 -5.35
CA ALA A 100 10.85 37.47 -6.53
C ALA A 100 10.00 38.75 -6.74
N ASP A 101 8.67 38.67 -6.59
CA ASP A 101 7.78 39.84 -6.66
C ASP A 101 8.13 40.89 -5.59
N LEU A 102 8.32 40.43 -4.34
CA LEU A 102 8.74 41.30 -3.23
C LEU A 102 10.05 42.01 -3.53
N ALA A 103 11.05 41.28 -4.04
CA ALA A 103 12.34 41.86 -4.41
C ALA A 103 12.19 42.92 -5.51
N GLN A 104 11.39 42.66 -6.54
CA GLN A 104 11.11 43.61 -7.61
C GLN A 104 10.43 44.88 -7.08
N ARG A 105 9.42 44.74 -6.22
CA ARG A 105 8.73 45.88 -5.60
C ARG A 105 9.65 46.73 -4.75
N MET A 106 10.56 46.11 -3.99
CA MET A 106 11.56 46.84 -3.20
C MET A 106 12.56 47.60 -4.07
N SER A 107 12.95 47.04 -5.23
CA SER A 107 13.86 47.71 -6.17
C SER A 107 13.23 48.91 -6.89
N MET A 108 11.91 48.95 -7.04
CA MET A 108 11.19 49.97 -7.79
C MET A 108 10.70 51.15 -6.92
N GLY A 109 10.70 50.96 -5.60
CA GLY A 109 10.37 52.00 -4.61
C GLY A 109 11.59 52.74 -4.05
N MET A 110 12.79 52.45 -4.55
CA MET A 110 14.07 53.07 -4.20
C MET A 110 14.63 53.82 -5.40
#